data_AF-A0AAX0YS68-F1
#
_entry.id   AF-A0AAX0YS68-F1
#
_cell.length_a   1.000
_cell.length_b   1.000
_cell.length_c   1.000
_cell.angle_alpha   90.00
_cell.angle_beta   90.00
_cell.angle_gamma   90.00
#
_symmetry.space_group_name_H-M   'P 1'
#
loop_
_entity.id
_entity.type
_entity.pdbx_description
1 polymer ?
#
loop_
_entity_poly.entity_id
_entity_poly.type
_entity_poly.pdbx_seq_one_letter_code
_entity_poly.pdbx_strand_id
1 'polypeptide(L)'
;MGDVITVGSKTSTGGVVLTGNGSVKVNGQPVALIGDMGTCLCGSKSCKGQGPIVSQSPRSANVFGEDLARIGDLVDTGCGSCFIVSSSHGVSLSTSTATSLNMGSGVNIGNGVNINGGGLAINRSLNSPSSASAMSSTVDTVSNNPNSVASTLLNNNIVKKSISSATQLMNHNKKEFIAVIGGQYDNTPNKMMFIAQAVRYMRKNVISKDNYYSLVLVTTGYSNGQIELVKSSCEKYGFSLITVTSLSNIIQYINNRNNVLIEKLMFFAHGIPFSIEFGYKLGSNEKNVSDLSFNLNTYKNITPEAFSLTAKIESYACRTGMGNPSDLSVGDVLDNMSASVILIGSLGLPTAISLQALKTKYGIHIVEDGVQLNPMSENSLAQYMANYYKRPVKAFVTRSDYKGTWGTSLDRKKAEYLCNTILENEEWCDEFDEKDNERRYSKREFNVVYNIDGALNDVSTSIFSTPVTSGSYIKEFFPQ
;
A
#
# COMPACT_ATOMS: atom_id res chain seq x y z
N MET A 1 -15.58 31.94 -0.51
CA MET A 1 -15.03 31.90 -1.88
C MET A 1 -14.89 30.44 -2.28
N GLY A 2 -14.98 30.10 -3.56
CA GLY A 2 -14.97 28.71 -3.99
C GLY A 2 -13.60 28.07 -3.84
N ASP A 3 -13.49 27.04 -2.99
CA ASP A 3 -12.23 26.32 -2.74
C ASP A 3 -11.89 25.30 -3.83
N VAL A 4 -12.83 25.02 -4.74
CA VAL A 4 -12.67 24.11 -5.87
C VAL A 4 -11.91 24.78 -7.00
N ILE A 5 -10.89 24.09 -7.51
CA ILE A 5 -10.12 24.50 -8.68
C ILE A 5 -10.58 23.73 -9.91
N THR A 6 -10.70 24.43 -11.03
CA THR A 6 -10.99 23.86 -12.35
C THR A 6 -9.91 24.24 -13.37
N VAL A 7 -9.92 23.57 -14.52
CA VAL A 7 -9.28 24.09 -15.74
C VAL A 7 -9.66 25.57 -15.94
N GLY A 8 -8.69 26.40 -16.32
CA GLY A 8 -8.83 27.84 -16.49
C GLY A 8 -8.68 28.67 -15.21
N SER A 9 -8.66 28.06 -14.01
CA SER A 9 -8.41 28.77 -12.75
C SER A 9 -7.05 29.46 -12.77
N LYS A 10 -6.94 30.65 -12.17
CA LYS A 10 -5.72 31.46 -12.23
C LYS A 10 -4.64 30.99 -11.24
N THR A 11 -3.39 31.32 -11.56
CA THR A 11 -2.27 31.23 -10.63
C THR A 11 -1.81 32.63 -10.20
N SER A 12 -1.11 32.73 -9.07
CA SER A 12 -0.60 33.97 -8.45
C SER A 12 0.32 34.78 -9.37
N THR A 13 0.86 34.14 -10.40
CA THR A 13 1.78 34.73 -11.38
C THR A 13 1.10 35.13 -12.68
N GLY A 14 -0.23 35.02 -12.77
CA GLY A 14 -1.03 35.34 -13.97
C GLY A 14 -1.22 34.16 -14.93
N GLY A 15 -0.65 32.99 -14.62
CA GLY A 15 -0.89 31.74 -15.36
C GLY A 15 -2.26 31.12 -15.11
N VAL A 16 -2.45 29.91 -15.61
CA VAL A 16 -3.72 29.16 -15.56
C VAL A 16 -3.49 27.68 -15.29
N VAL A 17 -4.48 27.01 -14.69
CA VAL A 17 -4.59 25.55 -14.67
C VAL A 17 -5.01 25.04 -16.05
N LEU A 18 -4.28 24.06 -16.58
CA LEU A 18 -4.40 23.56 -17.95
C LEU A 18 -5.16 22.24 -18.06
N THR A 19 -4.93 21.31 -17.13
CA THR A 19 -5.56 19.99 -17.13
C THR A 19 -6.48 19.81 -15.92
N GLY A 20 -7.38 18.84 -16.02
CA GLY A 20 -8.37 18.54 -15.02
C GLY A 20 -9.13 17.26 -15.36
N ASN A 21 -9.69 16.62 -14.34
CA ASN A 21 -10.44 15.39 -14.46
C ASN A 21 -11.83 15.64 -15.07
N GLY A 22 -12.07 15.14 -16.29
CA GLY A 22 -13.31 15.36 -17.03
C GLY A 22 -14.55 14.64 -16.46
N SER A 23 -14.39 13.73 -15.50
CA SER A 23 -15.49 12.98 -14.87
C SER A 23 -16.25 13.79 -13.81
N VAL A 24 -15.64 14.85 -13.28
CA VAL A 24 -16.28 15.80 -12.36
C VAL A 24 -16.13 17.21 -12.92
N LYS A 25 -17.24 17.91 -13.11
CA LYS A 25 -17.24 19.26 -13.70
C LYS A 25 -17.94 20.27 -12.80
N VAL A 26 -17.34 21.45 -12.67
CA VAL A 26 -17.97 22.64 -12.07
C VAL A 26 -18.27 23.62 -13.19
N ASN A 27 -19.54 23.99 -13.37
CA ASN A 27 -20.02 24.82 -14.48
C ASN A 27 -19.52 24.37 -15.87
N GLY A 28 -19.45 23.06 -16.09
CA GLY A 28 -18.95 22.46 -17.34
C GLY A 28 -17.42 22.38 -17.46
N GLN A 29 -16.65 23.03 -16.58
CA GLN A 29 -15.20 22.96 -16.56
C GLN A 29 -14.71 21.75 -15.73
N PRO A 30 -13.76 20.94 -16.22
CA PRO A 30 -13.16 19.85 -15.44
C PRO A 30 -12.53 20.35 -14.13
N VAL A 31 -12.75 19.62 -13.03
CA VAL A 31 -12.11 19.87 -11.73
C VAL A 31 -10.65 19.45 -11.79
N ALA A 32 -9.75 20.26 -11.23
CA ALA A 32 -8.32 19.96 -11.18
C ALA A 32 -7.96 19.17 -9.92
N LEU A 33 -7.02 18.25 -10.06
CA LEU A 33 -6.53 17.34 -9.02
C LEU A 33 -5.05 17.60 -8.72
N ILE A 34 -4.53 17.02 -7.65
CA ILE A 34 -3.09 17.01 -7.39
C ILE A 34 -2.38 16.23 -8.51
N GLY A 35 -1.34 16.82 -9.10
CA GLY A 35 -0.64 16.30 -10.29
C GLY A 35 -1.09 16.91 -11.62
N ASP A 36 -2.26 17.56 -11.70
CA ASP A 36 -2.67 18.30 -12.91
C ASP A 36 -1.71 19.46 -13.22
N MET A 37 -1.63 19.87 -14.49
CA MET A 37 -0.66 20.87 -14.93
C MET A 37 -1.21 22.30 -14.82
N GLY A 38 -0.36 23.24 -14.39
CA GLY A 38 -0.62 24.68 -14.44
C GLY A 38 0.57 25.47 -15.00
N THR A 39 0.32 26.70 -15.44
CA THR A 39 1.36 27.62 -15.93
C THR A 39 1.78 28.67 -14.91
N CYS A 40 3.01 29.15 -15.07
CA CYS A 40 3.64 30.18 -14.26
C CYS A 40 4.28 31.24 -15.16
N LEU A 41 3.89 32.51 -15.00
CA LEU A 41 4.40 33.62 -15.81
C LEU A 41 5.32 34.57 -15.00
N CYS A 42 5.94 34.08 -13.92
CA CYS A 42 6.79 34.88 -13.03
C CYS A 42 8.10 35.43 -13.66
N GLY A 43 8.48 34.96 -14.86
CA GLY A 43 9.71 35.39 -15.54
C GLY A 43 11.04 34.97 -14.89
N SER A 44 11.02 34.18 -13.80
CA SER A 44 12.26 33.69 -13.17
C SER A 44 13.05 32.77 -14.10
N LYS A 45 14.38 32.90 -14.10
CA LYS A 45 15.29 32.00 -14.84
C LYS A 45 15.22 30.53 -14.38
N SER A 46 14.77 30.27 -13.14
CA SER A 46 14.54 28.91 -12.62
C SER A 46 13.17 28.34 -12.98
N CYS A 47 12.28 29.15 -13.56
CA CYS A 47 10.92 28.74 -13.90
C CYS A 47 10.88 27.99 -15.23
N LYS A 48 10.32 26.78 -15.23
CA LYS A 48 10.03 25.98 -16.43
C LYS A 48 8.77 26.42 -17.20
N GLY A 49 8.10 27.49 -16.76
CA GLY A 49 6.88 28.04 -17.35
C GLY A 49 5.61 27.22 -17.09
N GLN A 50 5.72 25.91 -16.89
CA GLN A 50 4.63 24.98 -16.59
C GLN A 50 5.11 23.89 -15.62
N GLY A 51 4.20 23.36 -14.80
CA GLY A 51 4.51 22.34 -13.78
C GLY A 51 3.26 21.69 -13.18
N PRO A 52 3.41 20.56 -12.47
CA PRO A 52 2.30 19.88 -11.80
C PRO A 52 1.85 20.65 -10.56
N ILE A 53 0.58 20.48 -10.18
CA ILE A 53 0.00 20.99 -8.95
C ILE A 53 0.41 20.07 -7.78
N VAL A 54 0.95 20.66 -6.71
CA VAL A 54 1.46 19.99 -5.53
C VAL A 54 0.74 20.51 -4.29
N SER A 55 0.12 19.58 -3.56
CA SER A 55 -0.61 19.85 -2.31
C SER A 55 0.27 20.59 -1.30
N GLN A 56 -0.21 21.73 -0.79
CA GLN A 56 0.48 22.50 0.26
C GLN A 56 -0.12 22.27 1.67
N SER A 57 -1.14 21.42 1.81
CA SER A 57 -1.84 21.24 3.09
C SER A 57 -2.86 20.08 3.09
N PRO A 58 -3.23 19.51 4.26
CA PRO A 58 -4.13 18.37 4.35
C PRO A 58 -5.55 18.64 3.83
N ARG A 59 -6.17 17.60 3.26
CA ARG A 59 -7.51 17.58 2.66
C ARG A 59 -8.11 16.18 2.70
N SER A 60 -9.42 16.07 2.48
CA SER A 60 -10.11 14.77 2.38
C SER A 60 -11.20 14.73 1.30
N ALA A 61 -11.09 15.61 0.31
CA ALA A 61 -11.95 15.61 -0.87
C ALA A 61 -11.17 15.05 -2.08
N ASN A 62 -11.67 13.98 -2.69
CA ASN A 62 -11.03 13.30 -3.81
C ASN A 62 -12.00 12.92 -4.94
N VAL A 63 -11.43 12.70 -6.12
CA VAL A 63 -12.09 12.11 -7.30
C VAL A 63 -11.38 10.80 -7.61
N PHE A 64 -12.07 9.66 -7.47
CA PHE A 64 -11.47 8.32 -7.58
C PHE A 64 -10.23 8.07 -6.70
N GLY A 65 -10.12 8.74 -5.55
CA GLY A 65 -8.96 8.63 -4.65
C GLY A 65 -7.79 9.58 -4.97
N GLU A 66 -7.87 10.38 -6.04
CA GLU A 66 -6.95 11.49 -6.29
C GLU A 66 -7.50 12.78 -5.66
N ASP A 67 -6.71 13.41 -4.80
CA ASP A 67 -7.09 14.62 -4.06
C ASP A 67 -7.41 15.80 -4.99
N LEU A 68 -8.44 16.58 -4.65
CA LEU A 68 -8.70 17.85 -5.33
C LEU A 68 -7.56 18.86 -5.12
N ALA A 69 -7.21 19.57 -6.19
CA ALA A 69 -6.46 20.81 -6.11
C ALA A 69 -7.33 21.89 -5.44
N ARG A 70 -6.72 22.72 -4.60
CA ARG A 70 -7.38 23.80 -3.87
C ARG A 70 -6.57 25.10 -3.91
N ILE A 71 -7.19 26.18 -3.43
CA ILE A 71 -6.53 27.48 -3.28
C ILE A 71 -5.27 27.35 -2.43
N GLY A 72 -4.17 27.95 -2.88
CA GLY A 72 -2.89 27.95 -2.18
C GLY A 72 -1.99 26.74 -2.48
N ASP A 73 -2.42 25.79 -3.31
CA ASP A 73 -1.52 24.74 -3.80
C ASP A 73 -0.45 25.31 -4.74
N LEU A 74 0.73 24.70 -4.73
CA LEU A 74 1.89 25.12 -5.53
C LEU A 74 1.80 24.51 -6.94
N VAL A 75 2.05 25.30 -7.97
CA VAL A 75 2.35 24.81 -9.31
C VAL A 75 3.87 24.69 -9.41
N ASP A 76 4.41 23.48 -9.32
CA ASP A 76 5.85 23.25 -9.26
C ASP A 76 6.52 23.40 -10.63
N THR A 77 6.79 24.66 -10.98
CA THR A 77 7.57 25.05 -12.15
C THR A 77 9.07 25.17 -11.83
N GLY A 78 9.52 24.80 -10.62
CA GLY A 78 10.88 25.06 -10.14
C GLY A 78 11.15 26.49 -9.63
N CYS A 79 10.16 27.41 -9.68
CA CYS A 79 10.32 28.78 -9.17
C CYS A 79 9.94 28.98 -7.70
N GLY A 80 9.24 28.01 -7.09
CA GLY A 80 8.81 28.05 -5.68
C GLY A 80 7.76 29.12 -5.31
N SER A 81 7.22 29.86 -6.28
CA SER A 81 6.43 31.08 -6.05
C SER A 81 5.10 31.15 -6.82
N CYS A 82 4.71 30.07 -7.52
CA CYS A 82 3.48 30.00 -8.29
C CYS A 82 2.42 29.22 -7.53
N PHE A 83 1.37 29.88 -7.04
CA PHE A 83 0.30 29.25 -6.26
C PHE A 83 -1.05 29.41 -6.96
N ILE A 84 -1.96 28.46 -6.77
CA ILE A 84 -3.32 28.56 -7.30
C ILE A 84 -4.12 29.59 -6.48
N VAL A 85 -4.83 30.50 -7.15
CA VAL A 85 -5.75 31.45 -6.51
C VAL A 85 -7.21 30.98 -6.64
N SER A 86 -8.12 31.62 -5.90
CA SER A 86 -9.56 31.29 -5.92
C SER A 86 -10.13 31.22 -7.33
N SER A 87 -10.90 30.15 -7.62
CA SER A 87 -11.67 30.09 -8.85
C SER A 87 -12.80 31.13 -8.82
N SER A 88 -13.26 31.55 -10.00
CA SER A 88 -14.42 32.44 -10.16
C SER A 88 -15.76 31.71 -9.94
N HIS A 89 -15.73 30.42 -9.64
CA HIS A 89 -16.92 29.61 -9.45
C HIS A 89 -17.45 29.74 -8.02
N GLY A 90 -18.76 29.97 -7.89
CA GLY A 90 -19.43 30.10 -6.59
C GLY A 90 -19.70 28.75 -5.92
N VAL A 91 -18.73 27.84 -5.93
CA VAL A 91 -18.87 26.45 -5.49
C VAL A 91 -17.85 26.14 -4.41
N SER A 92 -18.32 25.61 -3.27
CA SER A 92 -17.43 25.10 -2.22
C SER A 92 -17.76 23.66 -1.88
N LEU A 93 -16.71 22.85 -1.71
CA LEU A 93 -16.81 21.40 -1.48
C LEU A 93 -16.20 20.97 -0.15
N SER A 94 -15.95 21.92 0.76
CA SER A 94 -15.40 21.71 2.09
C SER A 94 -14.21 20.75 2.08
N THR A 95 -13.15 21.12 1.34
CA THR A 95 -11.89 20.33 1.19
C THR A 95 -11.10 20.14 2.50
N SER A 96 -11.72 20.36 3.66
CA SER A 96 -11.18 20.13 5.00
C SER A 96 -11.04 18.63 5.31
N THR A 97 -10.29 18.31 6.37
CA THR A 97 -10.09 16.93 6.83
C THR A 97 -11.20 16.39 7.73
N ALA A 98 -12.22 17.21 8.04
CA ALA A 98 -13.26 16.84 9.00
C ALA A 98 -14.26 15.79 8.46
N THR A 99 -14.49 15.78 7.14
CA THR A 99 -15.43 14.87 6.47
C THR A 99 -14.93 14.53 5.07
N SER A 100 -14.86 13.25 4.73
CA SER A 100 -14.40 12.82 3.41
C SER A 100 -15.46 13.03 2.34
N LEU A 101 -15.11 13.74 1.26
CA LEU A 101 -15.93 13.84 0.05
C LEU A 101 -15.30 13.00 -1.06
N ASN A 102 -15.97 11.95 -1.50
CA ASN A 102 -15.53 11.13 -2.65
C ASN A 102 -16.53 11.31 -3.79
N MET A 103 -16.05 11.74 -4.96
CA MET A 103 -16.86 11.93 -6.16
C MET A 103 -16.49 10.90 -7.23
N GLY A 104 -17.51 10.17 -7.70
CA GLY A 104 -17.42 9.26 -8.84
C GLY A 104 -17.66 9.94 -10.18
N SER A 105 -17.91 9.15 -11.22
CA SER A 105 -18.08 9.65 -12.60
C SER A 105 -19.41 10.35 -12.85
N GLY A 106 -19.41 11.36 -13.72
CA GLY A 106 -20.62 12.03 -14.23
C GLY A 106 -21.16 13.13 -13.32
N VAL A 107 -20.41 13.55 -12.31
CA VAL A 107 -20.82 14.61 -11.37
C VAL A 107 -20.68 15.97 -12.06
N ASN A 108 -21.78 16.73 -12.11
CA ASN A 108 -21.81 18.10 -12.64
C ASN A 108 -22.39 19.01 -11.56
N ILE A 109 -21.65 20.06 -11.20
CA ILE A 109 -21.96 20.97 -10.10
C ILE A 109 -22.12 22.39 -10.66
N GLY A 110 -23.27 23.01 -10.40
CA GLY A 110 -23.54 24.41 -10.78
C GLY A 110 -23.09 25.42 -9.72
N ASN A 111 -23.04 26.70 -10.11
CA ASN A 111 -22.83 27.81 -9.18
C ASN A 111 -23.82 27.80 -8.01
N GLY A 112 -23.36 28.26 -6.83
CA GLY A 112 -24.17 28.36 -5.61
C GLY A 112 -24.21 27.08 -4.77
N VAL A 113 -23.64 25.98 -5.27
CA VAL A 113 -23.55 24.73 -4.50
C VAL A 113 -22.48 24.83 -3.41
N ASN A 114 -22.90 24.67 -2.16
CA ASN A 114 -22.04 24.54 -1.00
C ASN A 114 -22.28 23.17 -0.36
N ILE A 115 -21.33 22.24 -0.54
CA ILE A 115 -21.36 20.93 0.13
C ILE A 115 -20.48 21.06 1.38
N ASN A 116 -21.12 21.39 2.49
CA ASN A 116 -20.51 21.38 3.81
C ASN A 116 -20.94 20.10 4.54
N GLY A 117 -20.02 19.44 5.25
CA GLY A 117 -20.07 18.00 5.62
C GLY A 117 -21.21 17.47 6.52
N GLY A 118 -22.32 18.18 6.70
CA GLY A 118 -23.55 17.61 7.24
C GLY A 118 -24.25 16.76 6.17
N GLY A 119 -24.30 15.44 6.38
CA GLY A 119 -24.62 14.46 5.34
C GLY A 119 -25.93 14.72 4.57
N LEU A 120 -25.80 15.04 3.28
CA LEU A 120 -26.90 15.09 2.32
C LEU A 120 -27.05 13.75 1.59
N ALA A 121 -27.91 12.88 2.10
CA ALA A 121 -28.22 11.59 1.47
C ALA A 121 -29.18 11.78 0.27
N ILE A 122 -28.63 11.90 -0.94
CA ILE A 122 -29.44 11.93 -2.17
C ILE A 122 -29.82 10.50 -2.56
N ASN A 123 -30.98 10.04 -2.08
CA ASN A 123 -31.57 8.77 -2.50
C ASN A 123 -31.93 8.83 -4.00
N ARG A 124 -31.25 8.04 -4.83
CA ARG A 124 -31.64 7.84 -6.23
C ARG A 124 -32.87 6.93 -6.28
N SER A 125 -34.05 7.53 -6.46
CA SER A 125 -35.24 6.79 -6.88
C SER A 125 -35.00 6.20 -8.28
N LEU A 126 -35.11 4.87 -8.43
CA LEU A 126 -35.21 4.26 -9.75
C LEU A 126 -36.60 4.55 -10.32
N ASN A 127 -36.68 5.28 -11.44
CA ASN A 127 -37.90 5.32 -12.22
C ASN A 127 -38.14 3.98 -12.92
N SER A 128 -39.24 3.32 -12.58
CA SER A 128 -39.99 2.45 -13.49
C SER A 128 -41.46 2.87 -13.40
N PRO A 129 -42.17 3.00 -14.52
CA PRO A 129 -43.40 3.78 -14.55
C PRO A 129 -44.60 2.98 -14.05
N SER A 130 -45.31 3.50 -13.05
CA SER A 130 -46.73 3.21 -12.89
C SER A 130 -47.47 4.39 -12.25
N SER A 131 -48.52 4.82 -12.96
CA SER A 131 -49.80 5.33 -12.48
C SER A 131 -49.84 6.25 -11.25
N ALA A 132 -50.26 7.50 -11.47
CA ALA A 132 -50.53 8.47 -10.42
C ALA A 132 -51.64 8.02 -9.45
N SER A 133 -51.47 8.37 -8.18
CA SER A 133 -52.54 8.94 -7.34
C SER A 133 -51.94 9.68 -6.16
N ALA A 134 -52.45 10.89 -5.90
CA ALA A 134 -52.04 11.71 -4.77
C ALA A 134 -53.01 11.53 -3.60
N MET A 135 -52.48 11.46 -2.38
CA MET A 135 -53.11 11.89 -1.12
C MET A 135 -52.00 11.93 -0.06
N SER A 136 -51.66 13.10 0.48
CA SER A 136 -52.40 13.91 1.46
C SER A 136 -52.20 13.39 2.89
N SER A 137 -51.89 14.32 3.78
CA SER A 137 -51.34 14.14 5.12
C SER A 137 -52.40 13.87 6.20
N THR A 138 -51.94 13.67 7.45
CA THR A 138 -52.70 13.44 8.70
C THR A 138 -53.22 11.98 8.85
N VAL A 139 -53.37 11.34 10.02
CA VAL A 139 -53.75 11.78 11.39
C VAL A 139 -53.19 10.81 12.48
N ASP A 140 -52.97 11.32 13.71
CA ASP A 140 -52.98 10.72 15.07
C ASP A 140 -52.05 9.63 15.65
N THR A 141 -52.02 9.71 16.99
CA THR A 141 -51.33 8.95 18.04
C THR A 141 -52.31 8.04 18.81
N VAL A 142 -51.80 7.28 19.81
CA VAL A 142 -52.54 6.50 20.85
C VAL A 142 -53.03 5.12 20.35
N SER A 143 -52.61 3.98 20.91
CA SER A 143 -52.84 3.55 22.32
C SER A 143 -51.94 2.39 22.77
N ASN A 144 -51.96 2.09 24.08
CA ASN A 144 -51.21 1.01 24.73
C ASN A 144 -51.97 -0.33 24.75
N ASN A 145 -51.24 -1.46 24.70
CA ASN A 145 -51.57 -2.62 25.54
C ASN A 145 -50.32 -3.52 25.76
N PRO A 146 -50.02 -4.03 26.98
CA PRO A 146 -48.79 -4.75 27.26
C PRO A 146 -48.98 -6.29 27.27
N ASN A 147 -47.97 -7.04 26.81
CA ASN A 147 -47.77 -8.46 27.16
C ASN A 147 -46.35 -8.93 26.77
N SER A 148 -45.43 -9.02 27.73
CA SER A 148 -44.14 -9.73 27.55
C SER A 148 -43.40 -10.05 28.86
N VAL A 149 -43.99 -10.89 29.72
CA VAL A 149 -43.24 -11.53 30.83
C VAL A 149 -42.43 -12.73 30.30
N ALA A 150 -41.39 -12.42 29.51
CA ALA A 150 -40.46 -13.43 28.95
C ALA A 150 -39.04 -12.90 28.68
N SER A 151 -38.75 -11.63 28.98
CA SER A 151 -37.50 -10.95 28.59
C SER A 151 -36.42 -10.89 29.68
N THR A 152 -36.76 -11.14 30.94
CA THR A 152 -35.90 -10.84 32.10
C THR A 152 -34.80 -11.88 32.38
N LEU A 153 -34.93 -13.12 31.88
CA LEU A 153 -33.96 -14.19 32.12
C LEU A 153 -32.84 -14.29 31.05
N LEU A 154 -33.07 -13.79 29.84
CA LEU A 154 -32.08 -13.79 28.75
C LEU A 154 -30.99 -12.72 28.94
N ASN A 155 -31.35 -11.54 29.47
CA ASN A 155 -30.39 -10.44 29.63
C ASN A 155 -29.27 -10.75 30.63
N ASN A 156 -29.54 -11.46 31.74
CA ASN A 156 -28.53 -11.68 32.78
C ASN A 156 -27.39 -12.61 32.34
N ASN A 157 -27.63 -13.55 31.43
CA ASN A 157 -26.57 -14.41 30.90
C ASN A 157 -25.78 -13.73 29.78
N ILE A 158 -26.42 -12.90 28.95
CA ILE A 158 -25.73 -12.08 27.93
C ILE A 158 -24.85 -11.04 28.61
N VAL A 159 -25.36 -10.35 29.64
CA VAL A 159 -24.62 -9.33 30.40
C VAL A 159 -23.50 -9.94 31.25
N LYS A 160 -23.68 -11.12 31.89
CA LYS A 160 -22.55 -11.77 32.58
C LYS A 160 -21.47 -12.26 31.61
N LYS A 161 -21.84 -12.76 30.43
CA LYS A 161 -20.88 -13.19 29.40
C LYS A 161 -20.17 -12.00 28.73
N SER A 162 -20.84 -10.86 28.57
CA SER A 162 -20.18 -9.64 28.08
C SER A 162 -19.27 -9.01 29.13
N ILE A 163 -19.65 -9.04 30.42
CA ILE A 163 -18.82 -8.53 31.52
C ILE A 163 -17.59 -9.43 31.75
N SER A 164 -17.70 -10.76 31.65
CA SER A 164 -16.51 -11.63 31.72
C SER A 164 -15.52 -11.34 30.58
N SER A 165 -16.01 -11.14 29.35
CA SER A 165 -15.16 -10.76 28.22
C SER A 165 -14.60 -9.34 28.34
N ALA A 166 -15.38 -8.38 28.82
CA ALA A 166 -14.93 -7.00 29.03
C ALA A 166 -13.89 -6.89 30.16
N THR A 167 -13.98 -7.75 31.19
CA THR A 167 -12.99 -7.81 32.27
C THR A 167 -11.70 -8.51 31.83
N GLN A 168 -11.77 -9.47 30.90
CA GLN A 168 -10.58 -10.02 30.22
C GLN A 168 -9.92 -9.01 29.28
N LEU A 169 -10.70 -8.14 28.61
CA LEU A 169 -10.19 -7.12 27.69
C LEU A 169 -9.32 -6.03 28.34
N MET A 170 -9.37 -5.87 29.67
CA MET A 170 -8.67 -4.81 30.41
C MET A 170 -7.28 -5.22 30.95
N ASN A 171 -6.74 -6.41 30.61
CA ASN A 171 -5.47 -6.88 31.18
C ASN A 171 -4.46 -7.46 30.15
N HIS A 172 -4.53 -7.03 28.89
CA HIS A 172 -3.54 -7.36 27.85
C HIS A 172 -2.47 -6.26 27.69
N ASN A 173 -1.65 -6.04 28.73
CA ASN A 173 -0.55 -5.07 28.66
C ASN A 173 0.63 -5.52 27.79
N LYS A 174 0.75 -6.81 27.48
CA LYS A 174 1.82 -7.36 26.62
C LYS A 174 1.24 -7.86 25.30
N LYS A 175 1.78 -7.34 24.20
CA LYS A 175 1.45 -7.76 22.83
C LYS A 175 2.68 -8.35 22.13
N GLU A 176 2.48 -9.03 21.01
CA GLU A 176 3.59 -9.54 20.19
C GLU A 176 3.68 -8.89 18.80
N PHE A 177 4.93 -8.67 18.38
CA PHE A 177 5.32 -8.32 17.03
C PHE A 177 6.00 -9.55 16.41
N ILE A 178 5.45 -10.07 15.31
CA ILE A 178 5.93 -11.28 14.61
C ILE A 178 6.43 -10.90 13.22
N ALA A 179 7.69 -11.24 12.91
CA ALA A 179 8.23 -11.22 11.57
C ALA A 179 8.40 -12.66 11.06
N VAL A 180 7.60 -13.06 10.07
CA VAL A 180 7.71 -14.35 9.38
C VAL A 180 8.63 -14.18 8.17
N ILE A 181 9.66 -15.01 8.10
CA ILE A 181 10.78 -14.87 7.17
C ILE A 181 10.86 -16.11 6.28
N GLY A 182 10.74 -15.90 4.97
CA GLY A 182 10.89 -16.94 3.96
C GLY A 182 12.34 -17.33 3.66
N GLY A 183 12.50 -18.51 3.07
CA GLY A 183 13.78 -18.99 2.55
C GLY A 183 14.25 -18.23 1.30
N GLN A 184 15.52 -18.36 0.97
CA GLN A 184 16.10 -17.80 -0.25
C GLN A 184 16.89 -18.83 -1.06
N TYR A 185 16.41 -19.11 -2.27
CA TYR A 185 17.00 -20.10 -3.19
C TYR A 185 18.30 -19.61 -3.82
N ASP A 186 18.42 -18.30 -4.06
CA ASP A 186 19.62 -17.69 -4.64
C ASP A 186 20.82 -17.74 -3.66
N ASN A 187 21.97 -18.20 -4.16
CA ASN A 187 23.27 -18.09 -3.47
C ASN A 187 24.00 -16.77 -3.79
N THR A 188 23.24 -15.72 -4.06
CA THR A 188 23.76 -14.37 -4.37
C THR A 188 24.19 -13.63 -3.09
N PRO A 189 24.92 -12.51 -3.18
CA PRO A 189 25.20 -11.64 -2.04
C PRO A 189 23.94 -11.19 -1.27
N ASN A 190 22.76 -11.20 -1.88
CA ASN A 190 21.51 -10.83 -1.22
C ASN A 190 20.78 -12.02 -0.56
N LYS A 191 21.42 -13.19 -0.37
CA LYS A 191 20.78 -14.38 0.21
C LYS A 191 20.06 -14.11 1.54
N MET A 192 20.63 -13.28 2.43
CA MET A 192 20.04 -12.97 3.74
C MET A 192 19.04 -11.79 3.72
N MET A 193 18.64 -11.26 2.56
CA MET A 193 17.91 -9.99 2.48
C MET A 193 16.58 -9.96 3.24
N PHE A 194 15.82 -11.06 3.26
CA PHE A 194 14.56 -11.15 4.01
C PHE A 194 14.80 -11.08 5.52
N ILE A 195 15.79 -11.84 6.02
CA ILE A 195 16.21 -11.84 7.42
C ILE A 195 16.71 -10.43 7.81
N ALA A 196 17.54 -9.82 6.97
CA ALA A 196 18.12 -8.51 7.21
C ALA A 196 17.04 -7.42 7.35
N GLN A 197 16.02 -7.45 6.50
CA GLN A 197 14.91 -6.50 6.57
C GLN A 197 14.02 -6.74 7.78
N ALA A 198 13.77 -8.01 8.14
CA ALA A 198 13.06 -8.35 9.37
C ALA A 198 13.79 -7.82 10.62
N VAL A 199 15.10 -8.09 10.75
CA VAL A 199 15.92 -7.58 11.87
C VAL A 199 15.94 -6.05 11.89
N ARG A 200 16.17 -5.39 10.75
CA ARG A 200 16.15 -3.92 10.65
C ARG A 200 14.81 -3.34 11.09
N TYR A 201 13.71 -3.89 10.59
CA TYR A 201 12.37 -3.41 10.92
C TYR A 201 12.09 -3.58 12.41
N MET A 202 12.31 -4.79 12.93
CA MET A 202 12.06 -5.12 14.34
C MET A 202 12.89 -4.22 15.25
N ARG A 203 14.19 -4.05 14.97
CA ARG A 203 15.10 -3.11 15.67
C ARG A 203 14.56 -1.69 15.72
N LYS A 204 14.09 -1.16 14.58
CA LYS A 204 13.53 0.21 14.49
C LYS A 204 12.15 0.35 15.13
N ASN A 205 11.44 -0.75 15.41
CA ASN A 205 10.09 -0.78 15.96
C ASN A 205 10.01 -1.49 17.34
N VAL A 206 11.13 -1.55 18.08
CA VAL A 206 11.12 -1.90 19.51
C VAL A 206 10.53 -0.72 20.30
N ILE A 207 9.20 -0.69 20.39
CA ILE A 207 8.41 0.38 21.03
C ILE A 207 8.43 0.25 22.56
N SER A 208 8.48 -0.98 23.10
CA SER A 208 8.56 -1.21 24.55
C SER A 208 9.21 -2.55 24.86
N LYS A 209 10.04 -2.59 25.91
CA LYS A 209 10.62 -3.82 26.47
C LYS A 209 9.58 -4.78 27.07
N ASP A 210 8.34 -4.33 27.25
CA ASP A 210 7.25 -5.18 27.74
C ASP A 210 6.58 -6.02 26.65
N ASN A 211 6.75 -5.67 25.38
CA ASN A 211 6.23 -6.45 24.26
C ASN A 211 7.16 -7.60 23.87
N TYR A 212 6.60 -8.63 23.26
CA TYR A 212 7.35 -9.73 22.68
C TYR A 212 7.69 -9.43 21.21
N TYR A 213 8.89 -9.82 20.80
CA TYR A 213 9.41 -9.63 19.45
C TYR A 213 9.95 -10.96 18.93
N SER A 214 9.35 -11.48 17.86
CA SER A 214 9.58 -12.85 17.42
C SER A 214 9.88 -12.93 15.92
N LEU A 215 10.99 -13.59 15.60
CA LEU A 215 11.40 -13.90 14.22
C LEU A 215 11.08 -15.37 13.96
N VAL A 216 10.05 -15.62 13.14
CA VAL A 216 9.65 -16.96 12.69
C VAL A 216 10.36 -17.24 11.37
N LEU A 217 11.47 -17.97 11.44
CA LEU A 217 12.38 -18.22 10.33
C LEU A 217 12.12 -19.58 9.68
N VAL A 218 11.73 -19.58 8.40
CA VAL A 218 11.81 -20.77 7.55
C VAL A 218 13.28 -21.09 7.29
N THR A 219 13.77 -22.21 7.80
CA THR A 219 15.20 -22.57 7.73
C THR A 219 15.60 -23.10 6.35
N THR A 220 14.65 -23.59 5.55
CA THR A 220 14.87 -24.10 4.20
C THR A 220 15.59 -23.06 3.33
N GLY A 221 16.74 -23.46 2.78
CA GLY A 221 17.59 -22.59 1.95
C GLY A 221 18.73 -21.88 2.69
N TYR A 222 18.78 -21.94 4.03
CA TYR A 222 19.86 -21.40 4.85
C TYR A 222 20.73 -22.50 5.47
N SER A 223 22.02 -22.23 5.67
CA SER A 223 22.93 -23.14 6.40
C SER A 223 22.91 -22.89 7.91
N ASN A 224 23.37 -23.85 8.71
CA ASN A 224 23.44 -23.70 10.17
C ASN A 224 24.24 -22.44 10.59
N GLY A 225 25.38 -22.17 9.94
CA GLY A 225 26.16 -20.95 10.22
C GLY A 225 25.44 -19.66 9.84
N GLN A 226 24.58 -19.69 8.81
CA GLN A 226 23.72 -18.55 8.47
C GLN A 226 22.60 -18.36 9.51
N ILE A 227 22.11 -19.44 10.12
CA ILE A 227 21.11 -19.40 11.20
C ILE A 227 21.73 -18.86 12.51
N GLU A 228 22.97 -19.24 12.85
CA GLU A 228 23.68 -18.67 14.02
C GLU A 228 23.95 -17.16 13.88
N LEU A 229 24.15 -16.64 12.65
CA LEU A 229 24.17 -15.18 12.42
C LEU A 229 22.83 -14.53 12.77
N VAL A 230 21.69 -15.14 12.41
CA VAL A 230 20.35 -14.62 12.79
C VAL A 230 20.15 -14.66 14.29
N LYS A 231 20.59 -15.73 14.94
CA LYS A 231 20.54 -15.89 16.39
C LYS A 231 21.36 -14.80 17.09
N SER A 232 22.54 -14.45 16.58
CA SER A 232 23.36 -13.35 17.07
C SER A 232 22.62 -11.99 17.02
N SER A 233 21.85 -11.72 15.95
CA SER A 233 20.94 -10.56 15.90
C SER A 233 19.80 -10.65 16.91
N CYS A 234 19.22 -11.84 17.10
CA CYS A 234 18.14 -12.04 18.06
C CYS A 234 18.62 -11.82 19.50
N GLU A 235 19.80 -12.33 19.85
CA GLU A 235 20.45 -12.13 21.14
C GLU A 235 20.78 -10.65 21.39
N LYS A 236 21.36 -9.94 20.40
CA LYS A 236 21.68 -8.50 20.51
C LYS A 236 20.45 -7.63 20.81
N TYR A 237 19.29 -7.96 20.23
CA TYR A 237 18.07 -7.15 20.31
C TYR A 237 16.96 -7.73 21.20
N GLY A 238 17.19 -8.86 21.86
CA GLY A 238 16.19 -9.52 22.71
C GLY A 238 15.01 -10.12 21.95
N PHE A 239 15.19 -10.51 20.69
CA PHE A 239 14.16 -11.18 19.91
C PHE A 239 14.14 -12.68 20.21
N SER A 240 12.95 -13.29 20.18
CA SER A 240 12.79 -14.74 20.17
C SER A 240 12.97 -15.26 18.74
N LEU A 241 13.87 -16.22 18.54
CA LEU A 241 14.04 -16.91 17.26
C LEU A 241 13.23 -18.22 17.27
N ILE A 242 12.28 -18.35 16.34
CA ILE A 242 11.47 -19.56 16.16
C ILE A 242 11.77 -20.14 14.78
N THR A 243 12.46 -21.27 14.75
CA THR A 243 12.80 -21.96 13.50
C THR A 243 11.67 -22.91 13.07
N VAL A 244 11.31 -22.87 11.79
CA VAL A 244 10.22 -23.68 11.21
C VAL A 244 10.63 -24.24 9.84
N THR A 245 9.98 -25.32 9.40
CA THR A 245 10.23 -25.97 8.11
C THR A 245 8.99 -26.10 7.23
N SER A 246 7.79 -25.79 7.76
CA SER A 246 6.51 -25.88 7.04
C SER A 246 5.57 -24.72 7.37
N LEU A 247 4.61 -24.43 6.49
CA LEU A 247 3.55 -23.45 6.76
C LEU A 247 2.68 -23.85 7.95
N SER A 248 2.48 -25.16 8.17
CA SER A 248 1.74 -25.68 9.32
C SER A 248 2.36 -25.22 10.64
N ASN A 249 3.69 -25.24 10.76
CA ASN A 249 4.37 -24.75 11.97
C ASN A 249 4.22 -23.23 12.14
N ILE A 250 4.23 -22.45 11.05
CA ILE A 250 3.97 -21.00 11.08
C ILE A 250 2.55 -20.73 11.61
N ILE A 251 1.54 -21.39 11.04
CA ILE A 251 0.13 -21.25 11.45
C ILE A 251 -0.04 -21.69 12.91
N GLN A 252 0.57 -22.81 13.31
CA GLN A 252 0.50 -23.32 14.67
C GLN A 252 1.10 -22.31 15.67
N TYR A 253 2.23 -21.69 15.36
CA TYR A 253 2.84 -20.65 16.20
C TYR A 253 1.93 -19.41 16.34
N ILE A 254 1.31 -18.98 15.23
CA ILE A 254 0.44 -17.81 15.20
C ILE A 254 -0.89 -18.06 15.94
N ASN A 255 -1.44 -19.27 15.89
CA ASN A 255 -2.72 -19.58 16.54
C ASN A 255 -2.59 -20.04 18.00
N ASN A 256 -1.48 -20.68 18.38
CA ASN A 256 -1.30 -21.24 19.73
C ASN A 256 -0.82 -20.15 20.71
N ARG A 257 -1.77 -19.36 21.24
CA ARG A 257 -1.51 -18.13 21.98
C ARG A 257 -1.87 -18.22 23.47
N ASN A 258 -0.87 -18.16 24.34
CA ASN A 258 -1.06 -18.08 25.80
C ASN A 258 -1.42 -16.64 26.24
N ASN A 259 -2.63 -16.17 25.90
CA ASN A 259 -3.15 -14.83 26.25
C ASN A 259 -2.31 -13.62 25.76
N VAL A 260 -1.45 -13.80 24.76
CA VAL A 260 -0.68 -12.72 24.12
C VAL A 260 -1.19 -12.49 22.70
N LEU A 261 -1.84 -11.35 22.49
CA LEU A 261 -2.38 -10.95 21.19
C LEU A 261 -1.30 -10.35 20.28
N ILE A 262 -1.42 -10.59 18.98
CA ILE A 262 -0.53 -10.05 17.95
C ILE A 262 -0.91 -8.60 17.68
N GLU A 263 0.04 -7.67 17.82
CA GLU A 263 -0.10 -6.27 17.38
C GLU A 263 0.40 -6.08 15.94
N LYS A 264 1.39 -6.87 15.54
CA LYS A 264 2.04 -6.74 14.25
C LYS A 264 2.40 -8.10 13.68
N LEU A 265 1.96 -8.38 12.46
CA LEU A 265 2.39 -9.55 11.69
C LEU A 265 3.01 -9.07 10.38
N MET A 266 4.27 -9.42 10.14
CA MET A 266 5.05 -8.98 8.99
C MET A 266 5.56 -10.18 8.20
N PHE A 267 5.50 -10.11 6.87
CA PHE A 267 5.97 -11.16 5.97
C PHE A 267 7.14 -10.66 5.11
N PHE A 268 8.31 -11.27 5.25
CA PHE A 268 9.50 -11.01 4.44
C PHE A 268 9.83 -12.26 3.62
N ALA A 269 9.40 -12.28 2.36
CA ALA A 269 9.50 -13.45 1.49
C ALA A 269 9.43 -13.07 0.01
N HIS A 270 9.55 -14.06 -0.87
CA HIS A 270 9.11 -13.93 -2.26
C HIS A 270 7.58 -13.85 -2.33
N GLY A 271 7.05 -13.37 -3.45
CA GLY A 271 5.61 -13.26 -3.66
C GLY A 271 5.23 -13.22 -5.13
N ILE A 272 4.01 -13.66 -5.40
CA ILE A 272 3.33 -13.66 -6.69
C ILE A 272 1.88 -13.19 -6.47
N PRO A 273 1.10 -12.85 -7.51
CA PRO A 273 -0.32 -12.56 -7.32
C PRO A 273 -0.99 -13.67 -6.52
N PHE A 274 -1.83 -13.29 -5.56
CA PHE A 274 -2.52 -14.20 -4.64
C PHE A 274 -1.68 -15.02 -3.65
N SER A 275 -0.35 -14.86 -3.57
CA SER A 275 0.48 -15.68 -2.67
C SER A 275 1.73 -15.01 -2.10
N ILE A 276 2.02 -15.32 -0.84
CA ILE A 276 3.31 -15.10 -0.16
C ILE A 276 4.05 -16.43 -0.14
N GLU A 277 5.22 -16.48 -0.77
CA GLU A 277 5.95 -17.71 -1.05
C GLU A 277 7.18 -17.83 -0.16
N PHE A 278 7.03 -18.47 1.01
CA PHE A 278 8.16 -18.72 1.91
C PHE A 278 9.13 -19.78 1.38
N GLY A 279 8.67 -20.60 0.42
CA GLY A 279 9.44 -21.68 -0.20
C GLY A 279 9.97 -21.38 -1.61
N TYR A 280 9.73 -20.20 -2.20
CA TYR A 280 9.86 -20.00 -3.65
C TYR A 280 11.16 -20.55 -4.27
N LYS A 281 11.01 -21.49 -5.21
CA LYS A 281 12.11 -22.21 -5.92
C LYS A 281 13.08 -23.01 -5.03
N LEU A 282 12.76 -23.29 -3.78
CA LEU A 282 13.58 -24.10 -2.86
C LEU A 282 13.32 -25.61 -2.98
N GLY A 283 13.69 -26.20 -4.12
CA GLY A 283 13.67 -27.65 -4.30
C GLY A 283 14.09 -28.07 -5.69
N SER A 284 15.01 -29.05 -5.78
CA SER A 284 15.48 -29.60 -7.05
C SER A 284 14.73 -30.86 -7.50
N ASN A 285 13.93 -31.49 -6.63
CA ASN A 285 13.17 -32.71 -6.93
C ASN A 285 11.81 -32.72 -6.19
N GLU A 286 10.72 -32.46 -6.93
CA GLU A 286 9.32 -32.93 -6.76
C GLU A 286 8.68 -33.17 -5.37
N LYS A 287 9.20 -32.63 -4.26
CA LYS A 287 8.57 -32.76 -2.94
C LYS A 287 8.29 -31.40 -2.29
N ASN A 288 7.01 -31.00 -2.40
CA ASN A 288 6.27 -30.16 -1.46
C ASN A 288 6.88 -28.80 -1.06
N VAL A 289 7.32 -28.01 -2.04
CA VAL A 289 7.46 -26.55 -1.85
C VAL A 289 6.09 -25.85 -1.78
N SER A 290 5.03 -26.50 -2.28
CA SER A 290 3.61 -26.13 -2.09
C SER A 290 3.25 -25.85 -0.62
N ASP A 291 3.91 -26.54 0.30
CA ASP A 291 3.58 -26.55 1.72
C ASP A 291 4.21 -25.36 2.48
N LEU A 292 4.82 -24.43 1.73
CA LEU A 292 5.39 -23.15 2.19
C LEU A 292 4.77 -21.94 1.45
N SER A 293 3.56 -22.10 0.92
CA SER A 293 2.80 -21.08 0.17
C SER A 293 1.60 -20.56 0.99
N PHE A 294 1.60 -19.27 1.32
CA PHE A 294 0.52 -18.61 2.06
C PHE A 294 -0.36 -17.79 1.12
N ASN A 295 -1.53 -18.34 0.79
CA ASN A 295 -2.34 -17.97 -0.36
C ASN A 295 -3.85 -18.01 -0.05
N LEU A 296 -4.70 -17.83 -1.07
CA LEU A 296 -6.17 -17.81 -0.93
C LEU A 296 -6.79 -19.05 -0.26
N ASN A 297 -6.12 -20.20 -0.28
CA ASN A 297 -6.60 -21.43 0.35
C ASN A 297 -6.11 -21.57 1.80
N THR A 298 -5.00 -20.93 2.16
CA THR A 298 -4.31 -21.15 3.44
C THR A 298 -4.38 -19.97 4.41
N TYR A 299 -4.73 -18.75 3.97
CA TYR A 299 -4.80 -17.59 4.86
C TYR A 299 -5.83 -17.76 6.00
N LYS A 300 -7.00 -18.34 5.70
CA LYS A 300 -8.06 -18.60 6.70
C LYS A 300 -7.68 -19.61 7.78
N ASN A 301 -6.51 -20.25 7.68
CA ASN A 301 -6.02 -21.14 8.72
C ASN A 301 -5.44 -20.37 9.91
N ILE A 302 -5.13 -19.08 9.78
CA ILE A 302 -4.84 -18.20 10.91
C ILE A 302 -6.17 -17.70 11.49
N THR A 303 -6.38 -17.85 12.80
CA THR A 303 -7.62 -17.42 13.47
C THR A 303 -7.63 -15.91 13.75
N PRO A 304 -8.68 -15.13 13.38
CA PRO A 304 -8.77 -13.70 13.67
C PRO A 304 -8.59 -13.32 15.14
N GLU A 305 -8.92 -14.23 16.05
CA GLU A 305 -8.78 -14.11 17.51
C GLU A 305 -7.31 -14.00 17.98
N ALA A 306 -6.34 -14.37 17.15
CA ALA A 306 -4.92 -14.20 17.46
C ALA A 306 -4.48 -12.72 17.44
N PHE A 307 -5.26 -11.83 16.81
CA PHE A 307 -4.91 -10.42 16.61
C PHE A 307 -5.57 -9.48 17.63
N SER A 308 -4.79 -8.56 18.19
CA SER A 308 -5.32 -7.43 18.98
C SER A 308 -6.31 -6.60 18.14
N LEU A 309 -7.19 -5.82 18.76
CA LEU A 309 -8.12 -4.94 18.03
C LEU A 309 -7.41 -3.86 17.19
N THR A 310 -6.19 -3.48 17.55
CA THR A 310 -5.38 -2.45 16.86
C THR A 310 -4.33 -3.04 15.90
N ALA A 311 -4.33 -4.36 15.71
CA ALA A 311 -3.28 -5.06 15.00
C ALA A 311 -3.16 -4.61 13.53
N LYS A 312 -1.91 -4.58 13.02
CA LYS A 312 -1.61 -4.32 11.61
C LYS A 312 -0.85 -5.48 10.99
N ILE A 313 -1.17 -5.81 9.74
CA ILE A 313 -0.49 -6.84 8.96
C ILE A 313 0.30 -6.16 7.84
N GLU A 314 1.54 -6.59 7.57
CA GLU A 314 2.37 -6.03 6.50
C GLU A 314 3.01 -7.15 5.66
N SER A 315 2.87 -7.08 4.33
CA SER A 315 3.61 -7.94 3.40
C SER A 315 4.65 -7.14 2.64
N TYR A 316 5.90 -7.57 2.77
CA TYR A 316 7.04 -7.12 1.97
C TYR A 316 7.33 -8.08 0.80
N ALA A 317 6.46 -9.05 0.56
CA ALA A 317 6.53 -9.91 -0.60
C ALA A 317 5.98 -9.20 -1.85
N CYS A 318 6.57 -9.50 -3.01
CA CYS A 318 6.13 -8.97 -4.30
C CYS A 318 4.63 -9.24 -4.53
N ARG A 319 3.91 -8.24 -5.06
CA ARG A 319 2.56 -8.40 -5.64
C ARG A 319 1.47 -8.99 -4.71
N THR A 320 1.67 -9.03 -3.39
CA THR A 320 0.62 -9.48 -2.44
C THR A 320 -0.65 -8.63 -2.53
N GLY A 321 -0.53 -7.36 -2.89
CA GLY A 321 -1.61 -6.41 -3.17
C GLY A 321 -2.18 -6.48 -4.61
N MET A 322 -1.85 -7.53 -5.37
CA MET A 322 -2.37 -7.79 -6.71
C MET A 322 -3.38 -8.95 -6.71
N GLY A 323 -4.49 -8.77 -7.43
CA GLY A 323 -5.62 -9.69 -7.54
C GLY A 323 -5.94 -10.09 -8.98
N ASN A 324 -4.93 -10.13 -9.85
CA ASN A 324 -5.05 -10.52 -11.25
C ASN A 324 -3.93 -11.54 -11.59
N PRO A 325 -4.26 -12.76 -12.05
CA PRO A 325 -3.25 -13.78 -12.38
C PRO A 325 -2.79 -13.72 -13.85
N SER A 326 -3.39 -12.86 -14.68
CA SER A 326 -3.19 -12.89 -16.13
C SER A 326 -1.84 -12.31 -16.56
N ASP A 327 -0.82 -13.15 -16.54
CA ASP A 327 0.44 -12.96 -17.26
C ASP A 327 0.22 -13.26 -18.76
N LEU A 328 -0.09 -12.23 -19.57
CA LEU A 328 -0.04 -12.33 -21.04
C LEU A 328 1.38 -12.01 -21.51
N SER A 329 2.04 -12.93 -22.21
CA SER A 329 3.32 -12.63 -22.86
C SER A 329 3.11 -11.73 -24.08
N VAL A 330 4.19 -11.10 -24.57
CA VAL A 330 4.14 -10.31 -25.83
C VAL A 330 3.74 -11.19 -27.01
N GLY A 331 4.15 -12.46 -27.01
CA GLY A 331 3.80 -13.42 -28.06
C GLY A 331 2.29 -13.67 -28.11
N ASP A 332 1.66 -13.92 -26.96
CA ASP A 332 0.22 -14.17 -26.87
C ASP A 332 -0.61 -12.96 -27.32
N VAL A 333 -0.08 -11.75 -27.13
CA VAL A 333 -0.68 -10.51 -27.62
C VAL A 333 -0.53 -10.38 -29.14
N LEU A 334 0.64 -10.71 -29.71
CA LEU A 334 0.91 -10.64 -31.14
C LEU A 334 0.09 -11.65 -31.96
N ASP A 335 -0.03 -12.89 -31.50
CA ASP A 335 -0.81 -13.92 -32.20
C ASP A 335 -2.31 -13.56 -32.23
N ASN A 336 -2.86 -13.04 -31.12
CA ASN A 336 -4.22 -12.50 -31.08
C ASN A 336 -4.41 -11.21 -31.92
N MET A 337 -3.35 -10.43 -32.17
CA MET A 337 -3.40 -9.21 -32.98
C MET A 337 -3.41 -9.48 -34.50
N SER A 338 -3.02 -10.68 -34.94
CA SER A 338 -3.02 -11.08 -36.36
C SER A 338 -4.39 -10.95 -37.04
N ALA A 339 -5.49 -10.96 -36.26
CA ALA A 339 -6.86 -10.85 -36.75
C ALA A 339 -7.38 -9.40 -36.92
N SER A 340 -6.63 -8.34 -36.58
CA SER A 340 -7.12 -6.96 -36.67
C SER A 340 -6.02 -5.90 -36.82
N VAL A 341 -5.55 -5.73 -38.07
CA VAL A 341 -4.89 -4.56 -38.68
C VAL A 341 -4.17 -3.59 -37.71
N ILE A 342 -2.85 -3.69 -37.67
CA ILE A 342 -1.96 -2.68 -37.07
C ILE A 342 -1.10 -2.08 -38.18
N LEU A 343 -1.13 -0.75 -38.34
CA LEU A 343 -0.08 -0.04 -39.09
C LEU A 343 1.21 -0.08 -38.25
N ILE A 344 2.17 -0.86 -38.72
CA ILE A 344 3.51 -0.98 -38.16
C ILE A 344 4.41 0.07 -38.83
N GLY A 345 5.26 0.75 -38.05
CA GLY A 345 6.29 1.64 -38.61
C GLY A 345 7.40 0.88 -39.34
N SER A 346 8.23 1.58 -40.11
CA SER A 346 9.30 1.01 -40.95
C SER A 346 10.41 0.25 -40.20
N LEU A 347 10.36 0.19 -38.87
CA LEU A 347 11.28 -0.55 -38.00
C LEU A 347 10.58 -1.68 -37.20
N GLY A 348 9.36 -2.09 -37.57
CA GLY A 348 8.63 -3.15 -36.88
C GLY A 348 7.94 -2.73 -35.57
N LEU A 349 8.03 -1.44 -35.19
CA LEU A 349 7.43 -0.91 -33.96
C LEU A 349 6.04 -0.29 -34.21
N PRO A 350 5.08 -0.44 -33.27
CA PRO A 350 3.79 0.25 -33.35
C PRO A 350 3.96 1.77 -33.27
N THR A 351 3.19 2.52 -34.06
CA THR A 351 3.21 3.99 -33.98
C THR A 351 2.57 4.50 -32.68
N ALA A 352 2.90 5.73 -32.28
CA ALA A 352 2.28 6.36 -31.10
C ALA A 352 0.74 6.45 -31.20
N ILE A 353 0.21 6.61 -32.43
CA ILE A 353 -1.23 6.60 -32.72
C ILE A 353 -1.82 5.21 -32.46
N SER A 354 -1.14 4.16 -32.92
CA SER A 354 -1.51 2.76 -32.64
C SER A 354 -1.53 2.48 -31.13
N LEU A 355 -0.50 2.94 -30.40
CA LEU A 355 -0.43 2.85 -28.94
C LEU A 355 -1.61 3.53 -28.24
N GLN A 356 -2.00 4.72 -28.71
CA GLN A 356 -3.08 5.51 -28.09
C GLN A 356 -4.46 4.92 -28.39
N ALA A 357 -4.67 4.34 -29.57
CA ALA A 357 -5.89 3.58 -29.90
C ALA A 357 -6.02 2.30 -29.04
N LEU A 358 -4.92 1.54 -28.85
CA LEU A 358 -4.89 0.35 -28.00
C LEU A 358 -5.09 0.69 -26.52
N LYS A 359 -4.47 1.79 -26.03
CA LYS A 359 -4.68 2.33 -24.68
C LYS A 359 -6.15 2.69 -24.42
N THR A 360 -6.84 3.21 -25.44
CA THR A 360 -8.26 3.60 -25.36
C THR A 360 -9.21 2.41 -25.42
N LYS A 361 -8.88 1.34 -26.17
CA LYS A 361 -9.78 0.20 -26.39
C LYS A 361 -9.61 -0.96 -25.40
N TYR A 362 -8.39 -1.24 -24.94
CA TYR A 362 -8.08 -2.48 -24.19
C TYR A 362 -7.28 -2.29 -22.89
N GLY A 363 -6.63 -1.14 -22.66
CA GLY A 363 -5.90 -0.88 -21.42
C GLY A 363 -4.72 -1.84 -21.15
N ILE A 364 -3.56 -1.56 -21.76
CA ILE A 364 -2.37 -2.42 -21.83
C ILE A 364 -1.08 -1.65 -21.37
N HIS A 365 -0.34 -2.02 -20.28
CA HIS A 365 1.02 -1.49 -19.86
C HIS A 365 2.07 -2.54 -19.33
N ILE A 366 3.39 -2.39 -19.59
CA ILE A 366 4.43 -3.47 -19.64
C ILE A 366 4.72 -4.26 -18.31
N VAL A 367 4.60 -5.61 -18.31
CA VAL A 367 4.87 -6.66 -17.29
C VAL A 367 5.03 -8.08 -17.91
N GLU A 368 6.10 -8.88 -17.74
CA GLU A 368 7.51 -8.51 -17.58
C GLU A 368 8.07 -8.10 -18.97
N ASP A 369 8.15 -9.02 -19.95
CA ASP A 369 8.15 -8.64 -21.38
C ASP A 369 6.74 -8.18 -21.79
N GLY A 370 5.71 -8.87 -21.27
CA GLY A 370 4.26 -8.70 -21.50
C GLY A 370 3.70 -7.35 -21.02
N VAL A 371 2.37 -7.20 -20.83
CA VAL A 371 1.78 -5.83 -20.79
C VAL A 371 0.46 -5.64 -19.94
N GLN A 372 0.50 -5.91 -18.62
CA GLN A 372 -0.60 -5.74 -17.62
C GLN A 372 -0.92 -4.29 -17.08
N LEU A 373 -2.16 -3.78 -17.29
CA LEU A 373 -2.59 -2.42 -16.86
C LEU A 373 -3.57 -2.36 -15.63
N ASN A 374 -4.08 -3.46 -15.10
CA ASN A 374 -4.98 -3.43 -13.94
C ASN A 374 -4.55 -4.44 -12.86
N PRO A 375 -4.05 -3.99 -11.68
CA PRO A 375 -3.62 -4.89 -10.62
C PRO A 375 -4.78 -5.58 -9.88
N MET A 376 -6.04 -5.15 -10.11
CA MET A 376 -7.24 -5.68 -9.45
C MET A 376 -7.09 -5.82 -7.93
N SER A 377 -6.52 -4.79 -7.30
CA SER A 377 -6.10 -4.83 -5.90
C SER A 377 -7.22 -5.14 -4.91
N GLU A 378 -8.48 -4.79 -5.20
CA GLU A 378 -9.65 -5.19 -4.39
C GLU A 378 -9.90 -6.70 -4.36
N ASN A 379 -9.37 -7.44 -5.32
CA ASN A 379 -9.40 -8.90 -5.38
C ASN A 379 -8.06 -9.53 -4.95
N SER A 380 -7.15 -8.78 -4.33
CA SER A 380 -5.83 -9.29 -3.93
C SER A 380 -5.85 -10.12 -2.66
N LEU A 381 -4.82 -10.95 -2.44
CA LEU A 381 -4.63 -11.64 -1.16
C LEU A 381 -4.62 -10.65 0.02
N ALA A 382 -4.04 -9.46 -0.16
CA ALA A 382 -4.06 -8.41 0.86
C ALA A 382 -5.49 -7.97 1.23
N GLN A 383 -6.39 -7.77 0.27
CA GLN A 383 -7.78 -7.41 0.55
C GLN A 383 -8.57 -8.58 1.18
N TYR A 384 -8.34 -9.82 0.73
CA TYR A 384 -8.94 -11.01 1.35
C TYR A 384 -8.51 -11.19 2.81
N MET A 385 -7.23 -10.99 3.11
CA MET A 385 -6.71 -10.98 4.48
C MET A 385 -7.36 -9.87 5.32
N ALA A 386 -7.43 -8.65 4.81
CA ALA A 386 -8.04 -7.52 5.53
C ALA A 386 -9.51 -7.78 5.86
N ASN A 387 -10.27 -8.29 4.88
CA ASN A 387 -11.69 -8.62 5.02
C ASN A 387 -11.96 -9.75 6.01
N TYR A 388 -11.06 -10.72 6.14
CA TYR A 388 -11.22 -11.89 7.02
C TYR A 388 -10.74 -11.64 8.44
N TYR A 389 -9.52 -11.13 8.64
CA TYR A 389 -9.00 -10.82 9.98
C TYR A 389 -9.64 -9.58 10.60
N LYS A 390 -10.36 -8.78 9.79
CA LYS A 390 -10.87 -7.45 10.16
C LYS A 390 -9.77 -6.54 10.71
N ARG A 391 -8.61 -6.54 10.05
CA ARG A 391 -7.42 -5.71 10.35
C ARG A 391 -6.87 -5.08 9.07
N PRO A 392 -6.25 -3.88 9.13
CA PRO A 392 -5.57 -3.31 7.97
C PRO A 392 -4.37 -4.16 7.55
N VAL A 393 -4.20 -4.33 6.24
CA VAL A 393 -3.07 -5.00 5.61
C VAL A 393 -2.32 -3.99 4.75
N LYS A 394 -1.02 -3.80 4.94
CA LYS A 394 -0.17 -3.02 4.03
C LYS A 394 0.61 -3.97 3.12
N ALA A 395 0.55 -3.80 1.80
CA ALA A 395 1.18 -4.73 0.87
C ALA A 395 1.67 -4.05 -0.41
N PHE A 396 2.72 -4.60 -1.01
CA PHE A 396 3.20 -4.20 -2.34
C PHE A 396 2.21 -4.66 -3.42
N VAL A 397 1.78 -3.73 -4.26
CA VAL A 397 0.97 -4.01 -5.46
C VAL A 397 1.88 -4.43 -6.62
N THR A 398 3.12 -3.94 -6.65
CA THR A 398 4.14 -4.25 -7.66
C THR A 398 5.25 -5.17 -7.09
N ARG A 399 6.36 -5.34 -7.81
CA ARG A 399 7.57 -6.00 -7.28
C ARG A 399 8.23 -5.14 -6.19
N SER A 400 8.38 -5.70 -4.99
CA SER A 400 9.28 -5.18 -3.96
C SER A 400 10.74 -5.34 -4.38
N ASP A 401 11.58 -4.36 -4.07
CA ASP A 401 13.00 -4.34 -4.40
C ASP A 401 13.86 -4.35 -3.12
N TYR A 402 14.71 -5.37 -3.03
CA TYR A 402 15.64 -5.61 -1.93
C TYR A 402 17.09 -5.29 -2.29
N LYS A 403 17.40 -4.79 -3.49
CA LYS A 403 18.77 -4.50 -3.94
C LYS A 403 19.51 -3.50 -3.04
N GLY A 404 18.79 -2.61 -2.37
CA GLY A 404 19.35 -1.61 -1.45
C GLY A 404 19.73 -2.14 -0.06
N THR A 405 19.42 -3.40 0.28
CA THR A 405 19.59 -4.00 1.63
C THR A 405 20.95 -3.70 2.25
N TRP A 406 22.04 -3.84 1.47
CA TRP A 406 23.43 -3.63 1.90
C TRP A 406 24.02 -2.29 1.45
N GLY A 407 23.17 -1.28 1.23
CA GLY A 407 23.56 0.00 0.66
C GLY A 407 23.22 0.11 -0.83
N THR A 408 22.73 1.28 -1.23
CA THR A 408 22.49 1.66 -2.62
C THR A 408 23.80 2.00 -3.34
N SER A 409 23.73 2.16 -4.67
CA SER A 409 24.86 2.70 -5.42
C SER A 409 25.15 4.18 -5.12
N LEU A 410 24.21 4.90 -4.51
CA LEU A 410 24.45 6.23 -3.98
C LEU A 410 25.25 6.16 -2.67
N ASP A 411 24.91 5.22 -1.78
CA ASP A 411 25.62 5.05 -0.50
C ASP A 411 27.08 4.66 -0.72
N ARG A 412 27.36 3.77 -1.69
CA ARG A 412 28.74 3.45 -2.09
C ARG A 412 29.51 4.66 -2.62
N LYS A 413 28.89 5.49 -3.48
CA LYS A 413 29.50 6.73 -3.98
C LYS A 413 29.69 7.79 -2.89
N LYS A 414 28.79 7.85 -1.92
CA LYS A 414 28.95 8.71 -0.73
C LYS A 414 30.15 8.27 0.10
N ALA A 415 30.30 6.98 0.37
CA ALA A 415 31.47 6.46 1.07
C ALA A 415 32.78 6.77 0.32
N GLU A 416 32.82 6.47 -0.99
CA GLU A 416 33.96 6.74 -1.86
C GLU A 416 34.37 8.23 -1.89
N TYR A 417 33.41 9.15 -1.86
CA TYR A 417 33.69 10.59 -1.94
C TYR A 417 33.90 11.24 -0.57
N LEU A 418 32.93 11.13 0.34
CA LEU A 418 32.90 11.85 1.62
C LEU A 418 33.98 11.35 2.59
N CYS A 419 34.13 10.03 2.72
CA CYS A 419 35.05 9.44 3.69
C CYS A 419 36.52 9.60 3.29
N ASN A 420 36.80 9.88 2.01
CA ASN A 420 38.15 10.11 1.48
C ASN A 420 38.52 11.60 1.33
N THR A 421 37.60 12.56 1.52
CA THR A 421 37.86 13.99 1.21
C THR A 421 37.59 14.99 2.35
N ILE A 422 37.30 14.52 3.57
CA ILE A 422 37.21 15.32 4.80
C ILE A 422 36.13 16.43 4.74
N LEU A 423 34.86 16.05 4.89
CA LEU A 423 33.76 16.97 5.21
C LEU A 423 32.75 16.37 6.20
N GLU A 424 32.78 16.86 7.44
CA GLU A 424 31.69 16.94 8.45
C GLU A 424 30.87 15.68 8.81
N ASN A 425 31.23 14.46 8.39
CA ASN A 425 30.41 13.26 8.64
C ASN A 425 31.23 11.99 8.97
N GLU A 426 32.27 12.13 9.81
CA GLU A 426 33.11 11.02 10.29
C GLU A 426 32.27 9.86 10.88
N GLU A 427 31.28 10.17 11.73
CA GLU A 427 30.41 9.16 12.37
C GLU A 427 29.67 8.25 11.36
N TRP A 428 29.17 8.82 10.25
CA TRP A 428 28.51 8.01 9.22
C TRP A 428 29.51 7.15 8.42
N CYS A 429 30.71 7.66 8.19
CA CYS A 429 31.78 6.92 7.53
C CYS A 429 32.25 5.75 8.38
N ASP A 430 32.48 5.98 9.68
CA ASP A 430 32.86 4.95 10.64
C ASP A 430 31.78 3.87 10.77
N GLU A 431 30.49 4.24 10.88
CA GLU A 431 29.39 3.25 10.89
C GLU A 431 29.36 2.45 9.58
N PHE A 432 29.50 3.12 8.42
CA PHE A 432 29.44 2.44 7.12
C PHE A 432 30.59 1.44 6.92
N ASP A 433 31.81 1.81 7.35
CA ASP A 433 33.00 0.97 7.25
C ASP A 433 33.03 -0.15 8.30
N GLU A 434 32.55 0.08 9.53
CA GLU A 434 32.31 -0.99 10.51
C GLU A 434 31.36 -2.03 9.91
N LYS A 435 30.24 -1.58 9.33
CA LYS A 435 29.26 -2.44 8.69
C LYS A 435 29.82 -3.12 7.43
N ASP A 436 30.78 -2.53 6.71
CA ASP A 436 31.43 -3.22 5.59
C ASP A 436 32.43 -4.28 6.06
N ASN A 437 33.20 -4.00 7.10
CA ASN A 437 34.09 -4.98 7.72
C ASN A 437 33.33 -6.18 8.30
N GLU A 438 32.17 -5.94 8.91
CA GLU A 438 31.24 -6.98 9.36
C GLU A 438 30.74 -7.85 8.18
N ARG A 439 30.35 -7.23 7.06
CA ARG A 439 29.95 -7.95 5.82
C ARG A 439 31.10 -8.77 5.22
N ARG A 440 32.34 -8.26 5.27
CA ARG A 440 33.54 -8.98 4.82
C ARG A 440 33.80 -10.20 5.71
N TYR A 441 33.66 -10.05 7.03
CA TYR A 441 33.76 -11.15 7.99
C TYR A 441 32.68 -12.20 7.71
N SER A 442 31.40 -11.83 7.64
CA SER A 442 30.32 -12.78 7.39
C SER A 442 30.49 -13.51 6.05
N LYS A 443 31.02 -12.82 5.03
CA LYS A 443 31.26 -13.39 3.70
C LYS A 443 32.41 -14.38 3.70
N ARG A 444 33.43 -14.19 4.55
CA ARG A 444 34.54 -15.13 4.72
C ARG A 444 34.14 -16.35 5.53
N GLU A 445 33.54 -16.17 6.71
CA GLU A 445 33.24 -17.27 7.63
C GLU A 445 31.98 -18.08 7.24
N PHE A 446 30.95 -17.43 6.71
CA PHE A 446 29.63 -18.04 6.46
C PHE A 446 29.18 -17.99 4.98
N ASN A 447 30.10 -17.62 4.09
CA ASN A 447 29.87 -17.45 2.64
C ASN A 447 28.71 -16.49 2.27
N VAL A 448 28.33 -15.57 3.17
CA VAL A 448 27.14 -14.73 3.00
C VAL A 448 27.39 -13.28 3.40
N VAL A 449 26.75 -12.32 2.73
CA VAL A 449 26.77 -10.92 3.18
C VAL A 449 25.66 -10.74 4.22
N TYR A 450 26.03 -10.25 5.41
CA TYR A 450 25.12 -9.98 6.50
C TYR A 450 25.66 -8.88 7.42
N ASN A 451 24.75 -8.19 8.12
CA ASN A 451 25.05 -7.32 9.25
C ASN A 451 24.13 -7.75 10.40
N ILE A 452 24.66 -7.88 11.62
CA ILE A 452 23.90 -8.24 12.83
C ILE A 452 22.80 -7.21 13.12
N ASP A 453 22.96 -5.97 12.66
CA ASP A 453 21.98 -4.89 12.80
C ASP A 453 20.89 -4.86 11.71
N GLY A 454 20.90 -5.90 10.85
CA GLY A 454 20.00 -6.06 9.72
C GLY A 454 20.39 -5.22 8.52
N ALA A 455 19.43 -4.97 7.64
CA ALA A 455 19.60 -4.13 6.46
C ALA A 455 19.91 -2.67 6.82
N LEU A 456 20.57 -1.96 5.91
CA LEU A 456 20.76 -0.51 6.00
C LEU A 456 19.49 0.23 5.52
N ASN A 457 19.14 0.01 4.26
CA ASN A 457 17.97 0.63 3.62
C ASN A 457 16.71 -0.21 3.77
N ASP A 458 15.55 0.44 3.66
CA ASP A 458 14.25 -0.23 3.65
C ASP A 458 14.00 -1.03 2.36
N VAL A 459 12.95 -1.84 2.35
CA VAL A 459 12.46 -2.47 1.12
C VAL A 459 11.86 -1.39 0.24
N SER A 460 12.41 -1.21 -0.96
CA SER A 460 12.01 -0.17 -1.90
C SER A 460 11.16 -0.75 -3.03
N THR A 461 10.85 0.08 -4.01
CA THR A 461 10.07 -0.26 -5.20
C THR A 461 10.93 0.12 -6.39
N SER A 462 11.14 -0.79 -7.35
CA SER A 462 11.87 -0.42 -8.56
C SER A 462 11.07 0.62 -9.35
N ILE A 463 11.76 1.61 -9.93
CA ILE A 463 11.16 2.59 -10.86
C ILE A 463 10.63 1.89 -12.12
N PHE A 464 11.20 0.72 -12.44
CA PHE A 464 10.74 -0.22 -13.45
C PHE A 464 10.10 -1.47 -12.80
N SER A 465 9.48 -1.31 -11.61
CA SER A 465 8.70 -2.39 -11.00
C SER A 465 7.40 -2.59 -11.75
N THR A 466 6.91 -3.82 -11.68
CA THR A 466 5.83 -4.31 -12.53
C THR A 466 4.64 -4.76 -11.68
N PRO A 467 3.41 -4.27 -11.95
CA PRO A 467 3.01 -3.35 -13.04
C PRO A 467 3.54 -1.92 -12.92
N VAL A 468 3.76 -1.30 -14.09
CA VAL A 468 4.09 0.13 -14.19
C VAL A 468 2.83 0.95 -13.95
N THR A 469 2.50 1.17 -12.67
CA THR A 469 1.35 1.94 -12.24
C THR A 469 1.72 3.39 -11.93
N SER A 470 0.92 4.34 -12.42
CA SER A 470 0.92 5.73 -11.95
C SER A 470 0.22 5.80 -10.58
N GLY A 471 0.90 5.40 -9.51
CA GLY A 471 0.32 5.36 -8.16
C GLY A 471 1.23 4.69 -7.13
N SER A 472 0.81 4.72 -5.86
CA SER A 472 1.58 4.14 -4.76
C SER A 472 1.78 2.64 -4.93
N TYR A 473 3.03 2.25 -5.14
CA TYR A 473 3.52 0.86 -5.26
C TYR A 473 3.20 -0.03 -4.03
N ILE A 474 2.93 0.60 -2.88
CA ILE A 474 2.49 -0.04 -1.63
C ILE A 474 1.13 0.54 -1.26
N LYS A 475 0.14 -0.31 -1.02
CA LYS A 475 -1.23 0.08 -0.64
C LYS A 475 -1.58 -0.46 0.76
N GLU A 476 -2.34 0.31 1.55
CA GLU A 476 -3.02 -0.19 2.75
C GLU A 476 -4.46 -0.58 2.37
N PHE A 477 -4.84 -1.79 2.77
CA PHE A 477 -6.09 -2.47 2.48
C PHE A 477 -6.88 -2.54 3.78
N PHE A 478 -8.07 -1.95 3.79
CA PHE A 478 -8.94 -1.89 4.97
C PHE A 478 -10.06 -2.92 4.85
N PRO A 479 -10.58 -3.45 5.98
CA PRO A 479 -11.72 -4.36 5.93
C PRO A 479 -12.94 -3.70 5.30
N GLN A 480 -13.55 -4.40 4.36
CA GLN A 480 -14.87 -4.11 3.78
C GLN A 480 -15.99 -4.79 4.59
#